data_AF-A0A939JV79-F1
#
_entry.id   AF-A0A939JV79-F1
#
_cell.length_a   1.000
_cell.length_b   1.000
_cell.length_c   1.000
_cell.angle_alpha   90.00
_cell.angle_beta   90.00
_cell.angle_gamma   90.00
#
_symmetry.space_group_name_H-M   'P 1'
#
loop_
_entity.id
_entity.type
_entity.pdbx_description
1 polymer ?
#
loop_
_entity_poly.entity_id
_entity_poly.type
_entity_poly.pdbx_seq_one_letter_code
_entity_poly.pdbx_strand_id
1 'polypeptide(L)'
;MSDINGGNFEIATWYDTWNERGLLHLKTRSVPLGYATRYNLAFAKLSPAPEGGYTVEMTGQYADAVKQAILNQAKNAAIFVGLGDDGIPEAVADNNANHNRSTNNIVAWLNGGGYSGVSIDAESQAMRFVAEFVTQLGPSFEAAGLKIAVSVPWPVRGPTAFYGPGAVQAFNAHVAVLELQDYSAAGTPSDVPVWIEAGVSAGLLMGGRLHRERPVSDVA
;
A
#
# COMPACT_ATOMS: atom_id res chain seq x y z
N MET A 1 30.54 -13.85 12.91
CA MET A 1 29.62 -12.76 12.52
C MET A 1 28.22 -13.32 12.68
N SER A 2 27.56 -12.94 13.75
CA SER A 2 26.26 -13.44 14.21
C SER A 2 25.12 -12.76 13.46
N ASP A 3 24.27 -13.59 12.86
CA ASP A 3 22.88 -13.38 12.42
C ASP A 3 22.33 -11.95 12.41
N ILE A 4 22.33 -11.35 11.20
CA ILE A 4 21.35 -10.33 10.82
C ILE A 4 20.10 -11.12 10.41
N ASN A 5 19.18 -11.33 11.35
CA ASN A 5 17.95 -12.09 11.15
C ASN A 5 17.16 -11.63 9.91
N GLY A 6 17.19 -12.41 8.83
CA GLY A 6 16.00 -12.94 8.15
C GLY A 6 14.99 -11.99 7.47
N GLY A 7 15.31 -10.72 7.24
CA GLY A 7 14.46 -9.85 6.41
C GLY A 7 14.69 -10.15 4.92
N ASN A 8 13.76 -10.87 4.27
CA ASN A 8 13.79 -10.99 2.80
C ASN A 8 13.74 -9.58 2.19
N PHE A 9 14.76 -9.23 1.41
CA PHE A 9 14.78 -7.99 0.63
C PHE A 9 13.56 -7.96 -0.30
N GLU A 10 12.68 -6.98 -0.11
CA GLU A 10 11.46 -6.81 -0.90
C GLU A 10 11.67 -5.68 -1.92
N ILE A 11 11.24 -5.91 -3.17
CA ILE A 11 11.06 -4.86 -4.17
C ILE A 11 9.56 -4.76 -4.44
N ALA A 12 8.99 -3.58 -4.25
CA ALA A 12 7.61 -3.28 -4.57
C ALA A 12 7.51 -2.26 -5.72
N THR A 13 6.41 -2.30 -6.45
CA THR A 13 6.13 -1.36 -7.55
C THR A 13 4.65 -1.01 -7.61
N TRP A 14 4.36 0.23 -7.97
CA TRP A 14 3.01 0.74 -8.18
C TRP A 14 2.64 0.65 -9.66
N TYR A 15 1.39 0.28 -9.95
CA TYR A 15 0.85 0.18 -11.30
C TYR A 15 -0.49 0.89 -11.43
N ASP A 16 -0.56 1.86 -12.33
CA ASP A 16 -1.80 2.49 -12.72
C ASP A 16 -2.74 1.50 -13.41
N THR A 17 -3.99 1.48 -12.96
CA THR A 17 -5.06 0.63 -13.53
C THR A 17 -6.10 1.42 -14.33
N TRP A 18 -5.93 2.73 -14.44
CA TRP A 18 -6.90 3.63 -15.09
C TRP A 18 -6.53 3.98 -16.54
N ASN A 19 -5.27 3.82 -16.94
CA ASN A 19 -4.79 4.13 -18.30
C ASN A 19 -4.36 2.89 -19.09
N GLU A 20 -4.57 2.93 -20.42
CA GLU A 20 -4.24 1.81 -21.33
C GLU A 20 -2.73 1.60 -21.46
N ARG A 21 -1.94 2.68 -21.32
CA ARG A 21 -0.48 2.65 -21.46
C ARG A 21 0.17 1.71 -20.45
N GLY A 22 -0.28 1.74 -19.19
CA GLY A 22 0.18 0.83 -18.15
C GLY A 22 -0.03 -0.64 -18.54
N LEU A 23 -1.22 -0.98 -19.05
CA LEU A 23 -1.51 -2.32 -19.55
C LEU A 23 -0.69 -2.68 -20.80
N LEU A 24 -0.47 -1.74 -21.71
CA LEU A 24 0.34 -1.96 -22.90
C LEU A 24 1.78 -2.32 -22.54
N HIS A 25 2.38 -1.61 -21.59
CA HIS A 25 3.74 -1.89 -21.12
C HIS A 25 3.89 -3.30 -20.53
N LEU A 26 2.86 -3.80 -19.85
CA LEU A 26 2.81 -5.18 -19.37
C LEU A 26 2.71 -6.19 -20.52
N LYS A 27 1.87 -5.89 -21.53
CA LYS A 27 1.67 -6.77 -22.70
C LYS A 27 2.89 -6.85 -23.60
N THR A 28 3.60 -5.74 -23.79
CA THR A 28 4.83 -5.68 -24.61
C THR A 28 6.07 -6.12 -23.86
N ARG A 29 5.93 -6.48 -22.57
CA ARG A 29 7.04 -6.87 -21.68
C ARG A 29 8.12 -5.80 -21.57
N SER A 30 7.76 -4.53 -21.71
CA SER A 30 8.70 -3.42 -21.55
C SER A 30 9.06 -3.18 -20.08
N VAL A 31 8.28 -3.72 -19.14
CA VAL A 31 8.59 -3.69 -17.70
C VAL A 31 8.97 -5.09 -17.21
N PRO A 32 10.13 -5.25 -16.55
CA PRO A 32 10.58 -6.56 -16.10
C PRO A 32 9.93 -6.96 -14.77
N LEU A 33 8.78 -7.63 -14.85
CA LEU A 33 7.96 -8.07 -13.70
C LEU A 33 8.59 -9.20 -12.84
N GLY A 34 9.81 -9.64 -13.16
CA GLY A 34 10.51 -10.68 -12.40
C GLY A 34 11.31 -10.16 -11.20
N TYR A 35 11.51 -8.84 -11.12
CA TYR A 35 12.36 -8.25 -10.06
C TYR A 35 11.57 -7.80 -8.83
N ALA A 36 10.31 -7.39 -9.00
CA ALA A 36 9.46 -7.02 -7.87
C ALA A 36 8.76 -8.26 -7.31
N THR A 37 8.75 -8.35 -5.98
CA THR A 37 8.07 -9.39 -5.21
C THR A 37 6.64 -8.97 -4.85
N ARG A 38 6.34 -7.67 -4.92
CA ARG A 38 5.01 -7.10 -4.64
C ARG A 38 4.61 -6.01 -5.64
N TYR A 39 3.33 -5.97 -5.97
CA TYR A 39 2.72 -5.01 -6.89
C TYR A 39 1.51 -4.34 -6.24
N ASN A 40 1.51 -3.02 -6.18
CA ASN A 40 0.38 -2.22 -5.69
C ASN A 40 -0.42 -1.71 -6.89
N LEU A 41 -1.71 -2.03 -6.95
CA LEU A 41 -2.59 -1.60 -8.04
C LEU A 41 -3.29 -0.29 -7.68
N ALA A 42 -2.90 0.78 -8.36
CA ALA A 42 -3.38 2.15 -8.17
C ALA A 42 -4.58 2.47 -9.08
N PHE A 43 -5.68 3.04 -8.60
CA PHE A 43 -6.10 3.06 -7.20
C PHE A 43 -7.50 2.49 -7.09
N ALA A 44 -7.78 1.95 -5.91
CA ALA A 44 -9.10 1.70 -5.42
C ALA A 44 -9.49 2.76 -4.38
N LYS A 45 -10.77 2.74 -4.04
CA LYS A 45 -11.34 3.42 -2.89
C LYS A 45 -12.10 2.43 -2.03
N LEU A 46 -12.54 2.88 -0.86
CA LEU A 46 -13.56 2.18 -0.08
C LEU A 46 -14.93 2.77 -0.42
N SER A 47 -15.90 1.91 -0.72
CA SER A 47 -17.26 2.33 -1.03
C SER A 47 -18.31 1.52 -0.28
N PRO A 48 -19.52 2.07 -0.10
CA PRO A 48 -20.58 1.38 0.63
C PRO A 48 -20.89 0.01 0.04
N ALA A 49 -20.87 -1.02 0.88
CA ALA A 49 -21.25 -2.36 0.49
C ALA A 49 -22.78 -2.54 0.56
N PRO A 50 -23.41 -3.34 -0.34
CA PRO A 50 -24.84 -3.62 -0.30
C PRO A 50 -25.35 -4.17 1.04
N GLU A 51 -24.53 -4.97 1.72
CA GLU A 51 -24.76 -5.56 3.04
C GLU A 51 -24.50 -4.60 4.22
N GLY A 52 -24.14 -3.35 3.92
CA GLY A 52 -23.75 -2.32 4.89
C GLY A 52 -22.25 -2.32 5.18
N GLY A 53 -21.78 -1.20 5.73
CA GLY A 53 -20.34 -0.93 5.88
C GLY A 53 -19.70 -0.57 4.54
N TYR A 54 -18.37 -0.71 4.46
CA TYR A 54 -17.55 -0.36 3.31
C TYR A 54 -16.73 -1.54 2.84
N THR A 55 -16.51 -1.63 1.53
CA THR A 55 -15.65 -2.63 0.90
C THR A 55 -14.79 -1.98 -0.18
N VAL A 56 -13.87 -2.74 -0.77
CA VAL A 56 -12.98 -2.26 -1.81
C VAL A 56 -13.72 -2.11 -3.14
N GLU A 57 -13.50 -0.98 -3.81
CA GLU A 57 -13.92 -0.73 -5.19
C GLU A 57 -12.70 -0.35 -6.04
N MET A 58 -12.31 -1.24 -6.97
CA MET A 58 -11.33 -0.92 -8.00
C MET A 58 -11.99 -0.03 -9.05
N THR A 59 -11.58 1.24 -9.15
CA THR A 59 -12.17 2.21 -10.08
C THR A 59 -11.48 2.22 -11.44
N GLY A 60 -10.27 1.69 -11.53
CA GLY A 60 -9.52 1.59 -12.78
C GLY A 60 -10.10 0.55 -13.73
N GLN A 61 -10.50 0.97 -14.93
CA GLN A 61 -11.09 0.10 -15.96
C GLN A 61 -10.18 -1.07 -16.41
N TYR A 62 -8.87 -0.97 -16.18
CA TYR A 62 -7.89 -2.00 -16.53
C TYR A 62 -7.41 -2.83 -15.34
N ALA A 63 -7.98 -2.65 -14.14
CA ALA A 63 -7.51 -3.32 -12.91
C ALA A 63 -7.38 -4.84 -13.06
N ASP A 64 -8.43 -5.51 -13.52
CA ASP A 64 -8.40 -6.96 -13.72
C ASP A 64 -7.40 -7.37 -14.80
N ALA A 65 -7.35 -6.65 -15.91
CA ALA A 65 -6.42 -6.94 -17.01
C ALA A 65 -4.96 -6.77 -16.59
N VAL A 66 -4.65 -5.72 -15.81
CA VAL A 66 -3.32 -5.46 -15.24
C VAL A 66 -2.94 -6.57 -14.27
N LYS A 67 -3.83 -6.91 -13.33
CA LYS A 67 -3.61 -8.00 -12.37
C LYS A 67 -3.29 -9.31 -13.07
N GLN A 68 -4.10 -9.71 -14.06
CA GLN A 68 -3.90 -10.94 -14.81
C GLN A 68 -2.59 -10.90 -15.63
N ALA A 69 -2.26 -9.77 -16.25
CA ALA A 69 -1.02 -9.61 -16.98
C ALA A 69 0.23 -9.77 -16.09
N ILE A 70 0.18 -9.26 -14.85
CA ILE A 70 1.24 -9.43 -13.86
C ILE A 70 1.34 -10.90 -13.43
N LEU A 71 0.24 -11.51 -13.01
CA LEU A 71 0.23 -12.90 -12.53
C LEU A 71 0.66 -13.91 -13.61
N ASN A 72 0.40 -13.62 -14.88
CA ASN A 72 0.85 -14.45 -15.99
C ASN A 72 2.38 -14.44 -16.18
N GLN A 73 3.06 -13.36 -15.77
CA GLN A 73 4.50 -13.17 -15.94
C GLN A 73 5.28 -13.41 -14.65
N ALA A 74 4.66 -13.13 -13.51
CA ALA A 74 5.22 -13.27 -12.17
C ALA A 74 4.22 -14.03 -11.28
N LYS A 75 4.13 -15.35 -11.48
CA LYS A 75 3.09 -16.21 -10.86
C LYS A 75 3.05 -16.19 -9.33
N ASN A 76 4.17 -15.86 -8.69
CA ASN A 76 4.29 -15.80 -7.23
C ASN A 76 4.28 -14.36 -6.70
N ALA A 77 3.99 -13.37 -7.54
CA ALA A 77 3.92 -11.98 -7.14
C ALA A 77 2.77 -11.75 -6.14
N ALA A 78 3.08 -11.06 -5.04
CA ALA A 78 2.04 -10.54 -4.17
C ALA A 78 1.36 -9.35 -4.85
N ILE A 79 0.03 -9.35 -4.90
CA ILE A 79 -0.74 -8.23 -5.48
C ILE A 79 -1.52 -7.56 -4.36
N PHE A 80 -1.23 -6.28 -4.12
CA PHE A 80 -1.93 -5.44 -3.16
C PHE A 80 -2.86 -4.49 -3.90
N VAL A 81 -3.98 -4.18 -3.25
CA VAL A 81 -4.84 -3.07 -3.66
C VAL A 81 -4.27 -1.77 -3.12
N GLY A 82 -4.00 -0.79 -3.99
CA GLY A 82 -3.65 0.57 -3.57
C GLY A 82 -4.91 1.36 -3.20
N LEU A 83 -5.09 1.71 -1.93
CA LEU A 83 -6.23 2.51 -1.45
C LEU A 83 -5.83 3.98 -1.35
N GLY A 84 -6.60 4.87 -1.99
CA GLY A 84 -6.49 6.32 -1.77
C GLY A 84 -7.25 6.78 -0.52
N ASP A 85 -7.52 8.09 -0.42
CA ASP A 85 -8.23 8.69 0.71
C ASP A 85 -9.70 8.26 0.85
N ASP A 86 -10.38 8.05 -0.27
CA ASP A 86 -11.84 7.94 -0.34
C ASP A 86 -12.38 6.74 0.46
N GLY A 87 -13.29 7.02 1.41
CA GLY A 87 -14.02 6.04 2.21
C GLY A 87 -13.29 5.52 3.45
N ILE A 88 -12.01 5.88 3.67
CA ILE A 88 -11.28 5.50 4.89
C ILE A 88 -11.94 6.05 6.17
N PRO A 89 -12.26 7.36 6.27
CA PRO A 89 -12.90 7.90 7.48
C PRO A 89 -14.24 7.23 7.79
N GLU A 90 -15.03 6.94 6.76
CA GLU A 90 -16.35 6.32 6.87
C GLU A 90 -16.26 4.84 7.24
N ALA A 91 -15.29 4.10 6.69
CA ALA A 91 -15.01 2.73 7.09
C ALA A 91 -14.58 2.65 8.56
N VAL A 92 -13.74 3.59 9.01
CA VAL A 92 -13.36 3.70 10.44
C VAL A 92 -14.57 3.94 11.33
N ALA A 93 -15.43 4.89 10.94
CA ALA A 93 -16.66 5.19 11.68
C ALA A 93 -17.62 4.00 11.72
N ASP A 94 -17.80 3.29 10.59
CA ASP A 94 -18.62 2.09 10.52
C ASP A 94 -18.07 0.97 11.40
N ASN A 95 -16.76 0.73 11.36
CA ASN A 95 -16.09 -0.28 12.18
C ASN A 95 -16.29 -0.04 13.67
N ASN A 96 -16.15 1.22 14.11
CA ASN A 96 -16.40 1.63 15.49
C ASN A 96 -17.84 1.37 15.93
N ALA A 97 -18.80 1.60 15.03
CA ALA A 97 -20.23 1.44 15.33
C ALA A 97 -20.73 0.00 15.16
N ASN A 98 -20.06 -0.83 14.35
CA ASN A 98 -20.58 -2.12 13.89
C ASN A 98 -19.55 -3.26 14.01
N HIS A 99 -18.71 -3.22 15.04
CA HIS A 99 -17.79 -4.32 15.39
C HIS A 99 -16.90 -4.77 14.21
N ASN A 100 -16.22 -3.80 13.58
CA ASN A 100 -15.32 -4.05 12.45
C ASN A 100 -16.01 -4.67 11.21
N ARG A 101 -17.30 -4.38 10.96
CA ARG A 101 -18.03 -4.86 9.78
C ARG A 101 -17.32 -4.50 8.47
N SER A 102 -16.88 -3.25 8.29
CA SER A 102 -16.16 -2.84 7.08
C SER A 102 -14.83 -3.59 6.92
N THR A 103 -14.09 -3.83 8.01
CA THR A 103 -12.90 -4.70 7.98
C THR A 103 -13.24 -6.09 7.45
N ASN A 104 -14.33 -6.71 7.91
CA ASN A 104 -14.73 -8.04 7.47
C ASN A 104 -15.08 -8.07 5.98
N ASN A 105 -15.79 -7.05 5.49
CA ASN A 105 -16.13 -6.92 4.07
C ASN A 105 -14.87 -6.78 3.21
N ILE A 106 -13.91 -5.96 3.65
CA ILE A 106 -12.64 -5.76 2.96
C ILE A 106 -11.83 -7.07 2.90
N VAL A 107 -11.72 -7.80 4.01
CA VAL A 107 -11.02 -9.10 4.06
C VAL A 107 -11.70 -10.11 3.12
N ALA A 108 -13.03 -10.18 3.14
CA ALA A 108 -13.78 -11.07 2.26
C ALA A 108 -13.56 -10.74 0.77
N TRP A 109 -13.57 -9.46 0.41
CA TRP A 109 -13.32 -9.00 -0.96
C TRP A 109 -11.90 -9.32 -1.41
N LEU A 110 -10.88 -9.06 -0.58
CA LEU A 110 -9.48 -9.31 -0.90
C LEU A 110 -9.22 -10.80 -1.12
N ASN A 111 -9.74 -11.66 -0.22
CA ASN A 111 -9.61 -13.11 -0.35
C ASN A 111 -10.36 -13.65 -1.57
N GLY A 112 -11.60 -13.21 -1.78
CA GLY A 112 -12.40 -13.62 -2.95
C GLY A 112 -11.78 -13.19 -4.27
N GLY A 113 -11.12 -12.04 -4.30
CA GLY A 113 -10.38 -11.54 -5.44
C GLY A 113 -8.99 -12.16 -5.61
N GLY A 114 -8.46 -12.90 -4.63
CA GLY A 114 -7.09 -13.41 -4.63
C GLY A 114 -6.04 -12.29 -4.57
N TYR A 115 -6.23 -11.32 -3.68
CA TYR A 115 -5.24 -10.29 -3.34
C TYR A 115 -4.48 -10.69 -2.08
N SER A 116 -3.27 -10.17 -1.92
CA SER A 116 -2.39 -10.46 -0.77
C SER A 116 -2.46 -9.39 0.32
N GLY A 117 -3.20 -8.30 0.10
CA GLY A 117 -3.26 -7.19 1.05
C GLY A 117 -3.66 -5.86 0.43
N VAL A 118 -3.42 -4.79 1.19
CA VAL A 118 -3.63 -3.39 0.77
C VAL A 118 -2.34 -2.59 0.94
N SER A 119 -2.12 -1.61 0.07
CA SER A 119 -1.22 -0.48 0.31
C SER A 119 -2.05 0.78 0.47
N ILE A 120 -1.99 1.42 1.64
CA ILE A 120 -2.77 2.63 1.94
C ILE A 120 -1.93 3.86 1.56
N ASP A 121 -2.41 4.63 0.60
CA ASP A 121 -1.80 5.85 0.06
C ASP A 121 -2.75 7.04 0.27
N ALA A 122 -3.05 7.30 1.54
CA ALA A 122 -3.81 8.46 1.94
C ALA A 122 -2.88 9.68 1.99
N GLU A 123 -3.21 10.74 1.25
CA GLU A 123 -2.36 11.93 1.12
C GLU A 123 -3.07 13.22 1.59
N SER A 124 -4.32 13.13 2.05
CA SER A 124 -5.08 14.30 2.46
C SER A 124 -5.69 14.16 3.87
N GLN A 125 -6.96 14.53 4.03
CA GLN A 125 -7.62 14.51 5.34
C GLN A 125 -7.80 13.09 5.89
N ALA A 126 -7.73 12.05 5.05
CA ALA A 126 -7.86 10.67 5.51
C ALA A 126 -6.64 10.19 6.30
N MET A 127 -5.47 10.83 6.14
CA MET A 127 -4.23 10.48 6.85
C MET A 127 -4.43 10.34 8.36
N ARG A 128 -5.17 11.27 8.99
CA ARG A 128 -5.40 11.24 10.44
C ARG A 128 -6.18 10.01 10.94
N PHE A 129 -6.82 9.26 10.03
CA PHE A 129 -7.58 8.05 10.34
C PHE A 129 -6.78 6.77 10.07
N VAL A 130 -5.66 6.83 9.34
CA VAL A 130 -4.93 5.62 8.93
C VAL A 130 -4.42 4.81 10.11
N ALA A 131 -3.92 5.45 11.18
CA ALA A 131 -3.45 4.72 12.36
C ALA A 131 -4.58 3.90 13.03
N GLU A 132 -5.76 4.50 13.16
CA GLU A 132 -6.95 3.82 13.69
C GLU A 132 -7.44 2.73 12.72
N PHE A 133 -7.50 3.04 11.42
CA PHE A 133 -7.92 2.10 10.40
C PHE A 133 -7.02 0.85 10.36
N VAL A 134 -5.70 1.04 10.36
CA VAL A 134 -4.71 -0.05 10.45
C VAL A 134 -4.92 -0.89 11.71
N THR A 135 -5.19 -0.25 12.85
CA THR A 135 -5.48 -0.95 14.11
C THR A 135 -6.76 -1.80 14.02
N GLN A 136 -7.79 -1.32 13.32
CA GLN A 136 -9.03 -2.05 13.08
C GLN A 136 -8.86 -3.19 12.05
N LEU A 137 -8.00 -3.01 11.04
CA LEU A 137 -7.73 -4.02 10.01
C LEU A 137 -6.83 -5.15 10.51
N GLY A 138 -5.77 -4.80 11.26
CA GLY A 138 -4.61 -5.63 11.58
C GLY A 138 -4.95 -7.06 12.00
N PRO A 139 -5.71 -7.28 13.09
CA PRO A 139 -6.00 -8.63 13.57
C PRO A 139 -6.69 -9.52 12.53
N SER A 140 -7.65 -8.99 11.77
CA SER A 140 -8.36 -9.76 10.73
C SER A 140 -7.50 -10.00 9.50
N PHE A 141 -6.61 -9.06 9.15
CA PHE A 141 -5.65 -9.22 8.06
C PHE A 141 -4.64 -10.32 8.38
N GLU A 142 -4.03 -10.27 9.57
CA GLU A 142 -3.09 -11.28 10.06
C GLU A 142 -3.73 -12.68 10.08
N ALA A 143 -4.95 -12.79 10.61
CA ALA A 143 -5.68 -14.06 10.64
C ALA A 143 -6.00 -14.61 9.24
N ALA A 144 -6.18 -13.74 8.25
CA ALA A 144 -6.42 -14.10 6.86
C ALA A 144 -5.13 -14.33 6.04
N GLY A 145 -3.95 -14.11 6.61
CA GLY A 145 -2.68 -14.14 5.88
C GLY A 145 -2.50 -12.96 4.91
N LEU A 146 -3.29 -11.91 5.07
CA LEU A 146 -3.19 -10.65 4.33
C LEU A 146 -2.19 -9.71 5.00
N LYS A 147 -1.69 -8.74 4.24
CA LYS A 147 -0.72 -7.75 4.71
C LYS A 147 -1.20 -6.32 4.48
N ILE A 148 -0.68 -5.41 5.29
CA ILE A 148 -0.93 -3.97 5.17
C ILE A 148 0.40 -3.30 4.86
N ALA A 149 0.46 -2.54 3.77
CA ALA A 149 1.47 -1.55 3.49
C ALA A 149 0.87 -0.15 3.70
N VAL A 150 1.70 0.82 4.05
CA VAL A 150 1.30 2.24 4.06
C VAL A 150 2.34 3.02 3.28
N SER A 151 1.90 3.72 2.24
CA SER A 151 2.68 4.72 1.54
C SER A 151 2.68 5.99 2.38
N VAL A 152 3.87 6.45 2.74
CA VAL A 152 4.04 7.52 3.72
C VAL A 152 4.79 8.70 3.09
N PRO A 153 4.33 9.94 3.34
CA PRO A 153 4.97 11.11 2.80
C PRO A 153 6.25 11.46 3.56
N TRP A 154 6.91 12.50 3.06
CA TRP A 154 8.13 13.07 3.63
C TRP A 154 8.01 13.39 5.14
N PRO A 155 8.94 12.92 6.00
CA PRO A 155 8.80 13.03 7.45
C PRO A 155 9.22 14.39 8.03
N VAL A 156 8.65 15.51 7.59
CA VAL A 156 8.99 16.83 8.21
C VAL A 156 8.78 16.81 9.73
N ARG A 157 7.84 15.99 10.21
CA ARG A 157 7.48 15.88 11.63
C ARG A 157 7.22 14.44 12.10
N GLY A 158 7.68 13.45 11.33
CA GLY A 158 7.51 12.02 11.65
C GLY A 158 6.05 11.51 11.63
N PRO A 159 5.83 10.22 11.96
CA PRO A 159 4.53 9.55 11.84
C PRO A 159 3.41 10.24 12.62
N THR A 160 3.68 10.69 13.84
CA THR A 160 2.66 11.27 14.72
C THR A 160 2.05 12.55 14.15
N ALA A 161 2.81 13.35 13.41
CA ALA A 161 2.31 14.59 12.84
C ALA A 161 1.33 14.38 11.67
N PHE A 162 1.46 13.26 10.96
CA PHE A 162 0.61 12.90 9.83
C PHE A 162 -0.58 12.03 10.25
N TYR A 163 -0.32 11.05 11.12
CA TYR A 163 -1.23 9.95 11.41
C TYR A 163 -1.72 9.94 12.87
N GLY A 164 -1.28 10.91 13.68
CA GLY A 164 -1.74 11.11 15.06
C GLY A 164 -0.97 10.31 16.13
N PRO A 165 -1.31 10.51 17.43
CA PRO A 165 -0.55 9.97 18.57
C PRO A 165 -0.39 8.43 18.60
N GLY A 166 -1.30 7.69 18.00
CA GLY A 166 -1.26 6.22 17.96
C GLY A 166 -0.47 5.62 16.78
N ALA A 167 0.05 6.44 15.87
CA ALA A 167 0.63 5.99 14.60
C ALA A 167 1.78 4.99 14.76
N VAL A 168 2.75 5.31 15.63
CA VAL A 168 3.93 4.47 15.84
C VAL A 168 3.54 3.08 16.36
N GLN A 169 2.61 3.02 17.32
CA GLN A 169 2.11 1.77 17.87
C GLN A 169 1.37 0.95 16.80
N ALA A 170 0.44 1.58 16.08
CA ALA A 170 -0.34 0.92 15.04
C ALA A 170 0.56 0.34 13.93
N PHE A 171 1.54 1.12 13.47
CA PHE A 171 2.46 0.70 12.41
C PHE A 171 3.35 -0.44 12.86
N ASN A 172 3.97 -0.34 14.04
CA ASN A 172 4.80 -1.41 14.57
C ASN A 172 4.03 -2.72 14.84
N ALA A 173 2.73 -2.63 15.14
CA ALA A 173 1.91 -3.80 15.44
C ALA A 173 1.39 -4.51 14.18
N HIS A 174 0.94 -3.76 13.17
CA HIS A 174 0.07 -4.32 12.11
C HIS A 174 0.53 -4.02 10.67
N VAL A 175 1.51 -3.14 10.48
CA VAL A 175 2.00 -2.80 9.14
C VAL A 175 3.18 -3.70 8.80
N ALA A 176 3.15 -4.30 7.61
CA ALA A 176 4.23 -5.12 7.10
C ALA A 176 5.36 -4.26 6.50
N VAL A 177 5.02 -3.11 5.91
CA VAL A 177 5.97 -2.20 5.26
C VAL A 177 5.43 -0.78 5.18
N LEU A 178 6.32 0.19 5.43
CA LEU A 178 6.11 1.62 5.21
C LEU A 178 6.91 2.03 3.98
N GLU A 179 6.21 2.42 2.91
CA GLU A 179 6.79 2.82 1.63
C GLU A 179 7.09 4.32 1.67
N LEU A 180 8.34 4.69 1.93
CA LEU A 180 8.78 6.07 2.00
C LEU A 180 8.76 6.69 0.60
N GLN A 181 7.96 7.72 0.38
CA GLN A 181 7.91 8.44 -0.90
C GLN A 181 9.14 9.36 -1.11
N ASP A 182 10.36 8.80 -1.13
CA ASP A 182 11.64 9.55 -1.10
C ASP A 182 11.94 10.36 -2.40
N TYR A 183 11.00 10.42 -3.34
CA TYR A 183 11.10 11.20 -4.58
C TYR A 183 10.40 12.57 -4.52
N SER A 184 9.72 12.86 -3.42
CA SER A 184 9.11 14.16 -3.10
C SER A 184 9.89 14.91 -2.01
N ALA A 185 11.12 14.47 -1.70
CA ALA A 185 11.85 14.77 -0.46
C ALA A 185 13.38 14.92 -0.63
N ALA A 186 14.09 15.09 0.49
CA ALA A 186 15.56 15.13 0.57
C ALA A 186 16.24 13.76 0.32
N GLY A 187 15.47 12.66 0.43
CA GLY A 187 15.87 11.30 0.08
C GLY A 187 16.07 10.38 1.28
N THR A 188 16.02 9.06 1.04
CA THR A 188 16.06 7.98 2.06
C THR A 188 17.08 8.18 3.19
N PRO A 189 18.35 8.59 2.94
CA PRO A 189 19.34 8.76 4.01
C PRO A 189 18.96 9.84 5.04
N SER A 190 18.15 10.82 4.67
CA SER A 190 17.69 11.90 5.54
C SER A 190 16.33 11.60 6.17
N ASP A 191 15.48 10.82 5.50
CA ASP A 191 14.11 10.59 5.93
C ASP A 191 14.00 9.41 6.92
N VAL A 192 14.77 8.35 6.73
CA VAL A 192 14.78 7.16 7.61
C VAL A 192 15.03 7.49 9.09
N PRO A 193 16.02 8.33 9.46
CA PRO A 193 16.27 8.66 10.87
C PRO A 193 15.06 9.26 11.59
N VAL A 194 14.27 10.10 10.92
CA VAL A 194 13.10 10.75 11.55
C VAL A 194 12.05 9.73 11.98
N TRP A 195 11.83 8.68 11.17
CA TRP A 195 10.90 7.60 11.49
C TRP A 195 11.43 6.71 12.62
N ILE A 196 12.72 6.37 12.58
CA ILE A 196 13.35 5.53 13.61
C ILE A 196 13.40 6.25 14.96
N GLU A 197 13.77 7.53 14.98
CA GLU A 197 13.81 8.35 16.20
C GLU A 197 12.41 8.55 16.82
N ALA A 198 11.36 8.58 16.00
CA ALA A 198 9.97 8.57 16.46
C ALA A 198 9.53 7.21 17.05
N GLY A 199 10.34 6.15 16.89
CA GLY A 199 10.10 4.82 17.46
C GLY A 199 9.55 3.79 16.48
N VAL A 200 9.54 4.06 15.17
CA VAL A 200 9.15 3.07 14.16
C VAL A 200 10.28 2.07 13.94
N SER A 201 9.93 0.78 13.85
CA SER A 201 10.89 -0.29 13.60
C SER A 201 11.55 -0.12 12.22
N ALA A 202 12.88 -0.10 12.20
CA ALA A 202 13.65 0.03 10.96
C ALA A 202 13.34 -1.06 9.93
N GLY A 203 12.95 -2.26 10.39
CA GLY A 203 12.57 -3.37 9.53
C GLY A 203 11.28 -3.16 8.72
N LEU A 204 10.50 -2.13 9.04
CA LEU A 204 9.31 -1.74 8.28
C LEU A 204 9.63 -0.78 7.13
N LEU A 205 10.76 -0.08 7.17
CA LEU A 205 11.01 1.05 6.27
C LEU A 205 11.52 0.56 4.90
N MET A 206 10.83 0.96 3.84
CA MET A 206 11.21 0.72 2.46
C MET A 206 11.40 2.06 1.74
N GLY A 207 12.60 2.32 1.23
CA GLY A 207 12.89 3.53 0.46
C GLY A 207 12.30 3.48 -0.94
N GLY A 208 11.38 4.39 -1.26
CA GLY A 208 10.76 4.52 -2.57
C GLY A 208 11.60 5.36 -3.53
N ARG A 209 11.52 5.08 -4.84
CA ARG A 209 12.11 5.97 -5.86
C ARG A 209 11.16 6.13 -7.03
N LEU A 210 11.08 7.35 -7.56
CA LEU A 210 10.39 7.63 -8.80
C LEU A 210 11.26 7.18 -9.97
N HIS A 211 10.74 6.27 -10.79
CA HIS A 211 11.31 6.04 -12.11
C HIS A 211 10.77 7.10 -13.08
N ARG A 212 11.58 8.11 -13.41
CA ARG A 212 11.25 9.01 -14.53
C ARG A 212 11.66 8.32 -15.82
N GLU A 213 10.72 8.07 -16.73
CA GLU A 213 11.04 7.77 -18.12
C GLU A 213 11.90 8.93 -18.66
N ARG A 214 13.04 8.62 -19.29
CA ARG A 214 13.82 9.67 -19.97
C ARG A 214 12.94 10.29 -21.05
N PRO A 215 12.93 11.61 -21.23
CA PRO A 215 12.33 12.23 -22.40
C PRO A 215 12.91 11.57 -23.67
N VAL A 216 12.06 11.29 -24.65
CA VAL A 216 12.43 10.71 -25.95
C VAL A 216 13.26 11.71 -26.80
N SER A 217 13.81 12.78 -26.23
CA SER A 217 14.55 13.82 -26.94
C SER A 217 16.06 13.58 -27.07
N ASP A 218 16.62 12.56 -26.41
CA ASP A 218 18.09 12.39 -26.33
C ASP A 218 18.60 11.17 -27.13
N VAL A 219 17.91 10.81 -28.22
CA VAL A 219 18.50 9.98 -29.28
C VAL A 219 18.68 10.85 -30.51
N ALA A 220 19.82 11.53 -30.55
CA ALA A 220 20.42 12.11 -31.75
C ALA A 220 21.83 11.52 -31.90
#